data_AF-A0A2D4I9M0-F1
#
_entry.id   AF-A0A2D4I9M0-F1
#
_cell.length_a   1.000
_cell.length_b   1.000
_cell.length_c   1.000
_cell.angle_alpha   90.00
_cell.angle_beta   90.00
_cell.angle_gamma   90.00
#
_symmetry.space_group_name_H-M   'P 1'
#
loop_
_entity.id
_entity.type
_entity.pdbx_description
1 polymer ?
#
loop_
_entity_poly.entity_id
_entity_poly.type
_entity_poly.pdbx_seq_one_letter_code
_entity_poly.pdbx_strand_id
1 'polypeptide(L)'
;MHHPNKYEMFIPLHELWKQYIRELCNGLKPDAQTQMIQTKLLKADFHGALVTVTKSKCPSYVGITGIILQETKYVFKIITKEDKLKVIPKRNNIFSIETEGFVSYIYGSRIQFRASERSAKKFKGQGTMDL
;
A
#
# COMPACT_ATOMS: atom_id res chain seq x y z
N MET A 1 -1.60 28.80 -10.86
CA MET A 1 -2.87 28.31 -10.28
C MET A 1 -2.74 26.81 -10.05
N HIS A 2 -2.64 26.36 -8.80
CA HIS A 2 -2.69 24.92 -8.48
C HIS A 2 -4.15 24.49 -8.52
N HIS A 3 -4.50 23.61 -9.47
CA HIS A 3 -5.80 22.97 -9.45
C HIS A 3 -5.86 22.07 -8.20
N PRO A 4 -6.89 22.18 -7.35
CA PRO A 4 -7.03 21.27 -6.22
C PRO A 4 -7.20 19.85 -6.78
N ASN A 5 -6.26 18.97 -6.42
CA ASN A 5 -6.31 17.56 -6.77
C ASN A 5 -7.53 16.93 -6.08
N LYS A 6 -8.57 16.62 -6.86
CA LYS A 6 -9.79 15.97 -6.35
C LYS A 6 -9.58 14.47 -6.25
N TYR A 7 -10.05 13.87 -5.15
CA TYR A 7 -9.97 12.44 -4.90
C TYR A 7 -10.55 11.63 -6.07
N GLU A 8 -11.68 12.06 -6.59
CA GLU A 8 -12.41 11.40 -7.68
C GLU A 8 -11.58 11.26 -8.96
N MET A 9 -10.68 12.20 -9.23
CA MET A 9 -9.78 12.14 -10.41
C MET A 9 -8.81 10.95 -10.35
N PHE A 10 -8.57 10.39 -9.16
CA PHE A 10 -7.66 9.27 -8.95
C PHE A 10 -8.39 7.93 -8.80
N ILE A 11 -9.73 7.89 -8.89
CA ILE A 11 -10.48 6.63 -8.91
C ILE A 11 -10.07 5.75 -10.11
N PRO A 12 -9.91 6.27 -11.35
CA PRO A 12 -9.43 5.45 -12.47
C PRO A 12 -8.04 4.84 -12.23
N LEU A 13 -7.16 5.57 -11.52
CA LEU A 13 -5.85 5.05 -11.12
C LEU A 13 -5.99 3.86 -10.14
N HIS A 14 -6.94 3.94 -9.22
CA HIS A 14 -7.24 2.84 -8.31
C HIS A 14 -7.83 1.61 -9.03
N GLU A 15 -8.69 1.82 -10.01
CA GLU A 15 -9.22 0.72 -10.85
C GLU A 15 -8.11 0.02 -11.64
N LEU A 16 -7.16 0.78 -12.21
CA LEU A 16 -6.00 0.22 -12.89
C LEU A 16 -5.14 -0.61 -11.92
N TRP A 17 -4.91 -0.10 -10.72
CA TRP A 17 -4.14 -0.83 -9.70
C TRP A 17 -4.83 -2.14 -9.27
N LYS A 18 -6.18 -2.16 -9.17
CA LYS A 18 -6.95 -3.38 -8.91
C LYS A 18 -6.76 -4.44 -10.01
N GLN A 19 -6.76 -4.03 -11.27
CA GLN A 19 -6.49 -4.94 -12.39
C GLN A 19 -5.06 -5.50 -12.32
N TYR A 20 -4.07 -4.62 -12.11
CA TYR A 20 -2.68 -4.99 -11.94
C TYR A 20 -2.48 -6.04 -10.84
N ILE A 21 -3.05 -5.83 -9.64
CA ILE A 21 -2.84 -6.77 -8.54
C ILE A 21 -3.58 -8.10 -8.76
N ARG A 22 -4.73 -8.06 -9.44
CA ARG A 22 -5.46 -9.27 -9.84
C ARG A 22 -4.61 -10.14 -10.76
N GLU A 23 -3.99 -9.54 -11.78
CA GLU A 23 -3.08 -10.22 -12.70
C GLU A 23 -1.82 -10.72 -11.98
N LEU A 24 -1.20 -9.87 -11.16
CA LEU A 24 0.00 -10.21 -10.41
C LEU A 24 -0.24 -11.43 -9.52
N CYS A 25 -1.39 -11.51 -8.85
CA CYS A 25 -1.73 -12.62 -7.96
C CYS A 25 -2.33 -13.84 -8.68
N ASN A 26 -2.47 -13.82 -10.02
CA ASN A 26 -3.14 -14.86 -10.82
C ASN A 26 -4.61 -15.10 -10.38
N GLY A 27 -5.29 -14.05 -9.93
CA GLY A 27 -6.58 -14.12 -9.27
C GLY A 27 -6.43 -14.50 -7.79
N LEU A 28 -7.06 -13.74 -6.90
CA LEU A 28 -7.11 -14.09 -5.49
C LEU A 28 -8.23 -15.13 -5.31
N LYS A 29 -7.88 -16.40 -5.45
CA LYS A 29 -8.79 -17.52 -5.22
C LYS A 29 -8.65 -18.02 -3.76
N PRO A 30 -9.68 -18.65 -3.18
CA PRO A 30 -9.62 -19.18 -1.81
C PRO A 30 -8.52 -20.23 -1.59
N ASP A 31 -8.11 -20.93 -2.64
CA ASP A 31 -7.05 -21.95 -2.65
C ASP A 31 -5.65 -21.36 -2.93
N ALA A 32 -5.54 -20.04 -3.11
CA ALA A 32 -4.28 -19.42 -3.48
C ALA A 32 -3.26 -19.54 -2.34
N GLN A 33 -2.04 -19.95 -2.70
CA GLN A 33 -0.93 -20.09 -1.76
C GLN A 33 -0.59 -18.73 -1.14
N THR A 34 -0.99 -18.54 0.13
CA THR A 34 -0.87 -17.25 0.85
C THR A 34 0.57 -16.73 0.86
N GLN A 35 1.57 -17.61 0.95
CA GLN A 35 2.99 -17.22 0.92
C GLN A 35 3.44 -16.65 -0.43
N MET A 36 2.91 -17.17 -1.54
CA MET A 36 3.20 -16.64 -2.87
C MET A 36 2.62 -15.24 -3.04
N ILE A 37 1.38 -15.03 -2.59
CA ILE A 37 0.71 -13.72 -2.62
C ILE A 37 1.48 -12.71 -1.77
N GLN A 38 1.90 -13.08 -0.56
CA GLN A 38 2.73 -12.22 0.30
C GLN A 38 4.03 -11.79 -0.38
N THR A 39 4.72 -12.73 -1.03
CA THR A 39 5.99 -12.44 -1.73
C THR A 39 5.78 -11.50 -2.92
N LYS A 40 4.69 -11.70 -3.66
CA LYS A 40 4.29 -10.83 -4.79
C LYS A 40 3.94 -9.43 -4.30
N LEU A 41 3.13 -9.30 -3.25
CA LEU A 41 2.75 -8.02 -2.65
C LEU A 41 3.96 -7.24 -2.14
N LEU A 42 4.93 -7.90 -1.50
CA LEU A 42 6.16 -7.23 -1.04
C LEU A 42 6.98 -6.61 -2.18
N LYS A 43 6.79 -7.07 -3.42
CA LYS A 43 7.48 -6.58 -4.62
C LYS A 43 6.60 -5.71 -5.53
N ALA A 44 5.29 -5.69 -5.28
CA ALA A 44 4.33 -4.97 -6.11
C ALA A 44 4.56 -3.46 -6.07
N ASP A 45 4.08 -2.74 -7.08
CA ASP A 45 3.92 -1.29 -7.00
C ASP A 45 2.62 -0.96 -6.25
N PHE A 46 2.68 0.01 -5.32
CA PHE A 46 1.52 0.46 -4.54
C PHE A 46 0.95 1.78 -5.03
N HIS A 47 1.50 2.39 -6.09
CA HIS A 47 0.90 3.56 -6.72
C HIS A 47 -0.50 3.22 -7.24
N GLY A 48 -1.50 3.97 -6.79
CA GLY A 48 -2.92 3.69 -7.05
C GLY A 48 -3.61 2.76 -6.04
N ALA A 49 -2.88 2.17 -5.09
CA ALA A 49 -3.50 1.36 -4.06
C ALA A 49 -4.31 2.22 -3.08
N LEU A 50 -5.50 1.75 -2.72
CA LEU A 50 -6.27 2.30 -1.60
C LEU A 50 -5.75 1.68 -0.31
N VAL A 51 -5.24 2.52 0.60
CA VAL A 51 -4.60 2.06 1.83
C VAL A 51 -5.21 2.72 3.05
N THR A 52 -5.26 1.97 4.16
CA THR A 52 -5.66 2.46 5.48
C THR A 52 -4.56 2.19 6.48
N VAL A 53 -4.21 3.15 7.33
CA VAL A 53 -3.31 2.91 8.46
C VAL A 53 -4.10 2.23 9.58
N THR A 54 -3.82 0.95 9.84
CA THR A 54 -4.55 0.17 10.84
C THR A 54 -3.88 0.19 12.20
N LYS A 55 -2.55 0.29 12.24
CA LYS A 55 -1.80 0.50 13.47
C LYS A 55 -0.64 1.46 13.23
N SER A 56 -0.35 2.29 14.23
CA SER A 56 0.76 3.24 14.18
C SER A 56 1.29 3.50 15.58
N LYS A 57 2.59 3.78 15.69
CA LYS A 57 3.14 4.38 16.92
C LYS A 57 2.61 5.80 17.18
N CYS A 58 2.17 6.50 16.13
CA CYS A 58 1.56 7.81 16.25
C CYS A 58 0.03 7.68 16.07
N PRO A 59 -0.79 7.83 17.14
CA PRO A 59 -2.23 7.62 17.07
C PRO A 59 -2.94 8.46 16.01
N SER A 60 -2.42 9.67 15.71
CA SER A 60 -3.00 10.56 14.70
C SER A 60 -2.96 10.00 13.27
N TYR A 61 -2.14 8.97 13.00
CA TYR A 61 -2.11 8.31 11.70
C TYR A 61 -3.16 7.21 11.57
N VAL A 62 -3.60 6.61 12.68
CA VAL A 62 -4.53 5.47 12.65
C VAL A 62 -5.87 5.90 12.05
N GLY A 63 -6.42 5.08 11.16
CA GLY A 63 -7.68 5.33 10.46
C GLY A 63 -7.56 6.27 9.26
N ILE A 64 -6.37 6.81 8.96
CA ILE A 64 -6.19 7.58 7.73
C ILE A 64 -6.28 6.62 6.53
N THR A 65 -7.20 6.93 5.61
CA THR A 65 -7.47 6.17 4.39
C THR A 65 -7.30 7.05 3.16
N GLY A 66 -6.70 6.51 2.09
CA GLY A 66 -6.60 7.21 0.81
C GLY A 66 -5.86 6.45 -0.28
N ILE A 67 -5.90 6.99 -1.49
CA ILE A 67 -5.22 6.42 -2.67
C ILE A 67 -3.77 6.90 -2.68
N ILE A 68 -2.81 6.00 -2.85
CA ILE A 68 -1.39 6.34 -2.95
C ILE A 68 -1.12 7.02 -4.29
N LEU A 69 -0.72 8.29 -4.25
CA LEU A 69 -0.28 9.06 -5.41
C LEU A 69 1.23 9.01 -5.61
N GLN A 70 1.99 8.78 -4.55
CA GLN A 70 3.43 8.66 -4.69
C GLN A 70 3.98 7.68 -3.66
N GLU A 71 4.67 6.68 -4.17
CA GLU A 71 5.52 5.81 -3.38
C GLU A 71 6.97 6.30 -3.45
N THR A 72 7.57 6.56 -2.29
CA THR A 72 9.00 6.84 -2.17
C THR A 72 9.66 5.84 -1.23
N LYS A 73 10.96 5.97 -0.99
CA LYS A 73 11.70 5.08 -0.09
C LYS A 73 11.03 5.00 1.30
N TYR A 74 10.75 6.13 1.93
CA TYR A 74 10.30 6.14 3.33
C TYR A 74 8.86 6.54 3.56
N VAL A 75 8.18 7.11 2.56
CA VAL A 75 6.83 7.66 2.75
C VAL A 75 5.89 7.25 1.61
N PHE A 76 4.61 7.21 1.94
CA PHE A 76 3.49 7.26 1.01
C PHE A 76 2.89 8.66 1.02
N LYS A 77 2.70 9.24 -0.17
CA LYS A 77 1.81 10.39 -0.33
C LYS A 77 0.47 9.88 -0.81
N ILE A 78 -0.59 10.19 -0.07
CA ILE A 78 -1.94 9.74 -0.38
C ILE A 78 -2.89 10.93 -0.57
N ILE A 79 -3.96 10.72 -1.32
CA ILE A 79 -5.12 11.61 -1.39
C ILE A 79 -6.29 10.97 -0.63
N THR A 80 -6.87 11.70 0.33
CA THR A 80 -8.04 11.24 1.10
C THR A 80 -9.34 11.66 0.43
N LYS A 81 -10.48 11.08 0.86
CA LYS A 81 -11.80 11.42 0.32
C LYS A 81 -12.19 12.88 0.54
N GLU A 82 -11.58 13.55 1.50
CA GLU A 82 -11.77 14.99 1.78
C GLU A 82 -10.89 15.89 0.90
N ASP A 83 -10.37 15.38 -0.22
CA ASP A 83 -9.45 16.08 -1.14
C ASP A 83 -8.16 16.58 -0.47
N LYS A 84 -7.71 15.92 0.61
CA LYS A 84 -6.49 16.29 1.34
C LYS A 84 -5.33 15.38 0.99
N LEU A 85 -4.20 15.99 0.62
CA LEU A 85 -2.94 15.27 0.48
C LEU A 85 -2.33 15.03 1.87
N LYS A 86 -1.95 13.78 2.14
CA LYS A 86 -1.26 13.39 3.38
C LYS A 86 0.02 12.63 3.07
N VAL A 87 1.06 12.88 3.86
CA VAL A 87 2.34 12.17 3.78
C VAL A 87 2.46 11.27 5.00
N ILE A 88 2.50 9.96 4.78
CA ILE A 88 2.53 8.95 5.83
C ILE A 88 3.87 8.22 5.80
N PRO A 89 4.63 8.19 6.90
CA PRO A 89 5.86 7.41 6.98
C PRO A 89 5.56 5.92 6.93
N LYS A 90 6.37 5.16 6.20
CA LYS A 90 6.26 3.69 6.17
C LYS A 90 6.76 3.06 7.47
N ARG A 91 7.74 3.65 8.14
CA ARG A 91 8.23 3.15 9.43
C ARG A 91 7.12 3.24 10.49
N ASN A 92 7.05 2.25 11.37
CA ASN A 92 6.14 2.20 12.53
C ASN A 92 4.65 2.35 12.17
N ASN A 93 4.27 1.96 10.95
CA ASN A 93 2.89 1.90 10.49
C ASN A 93 2.60 0.51 9.92
N ILE A 94 1.40 0.01 10.17
CA ILE A 94 0.81 -1.13 9.47
C ILE A 94 -0.29 -0.59 8.57
N PHE A 95 -0.23 -0.95 7.31
CA PHE A 95 -1.20 -0.56 6.29
C PHE A 95 -2.07 -1.76 5.96
N SER A 96 -3.38 -1.58 5.87
CA SER A 96 -4.25 -2.54 5.20
C SER A 96 -4.51 -2.10 3.76
N ILE A 97 -4.55 -3.08 2.87
CA ILE A 97 -4.95 -2.91 1.48
C ILE A 97 -6.05 -3.92 1.20
N GLU A 98 -7.15 -3.46 0.64
CA GLU A 98 -8.29 -4.29 0.28
C GLU A 98 -8.35 -4.49 -1.23
N THR A 99 -8.50 -5.73 -1.67
CA THR A 99 -8.69 -6.04 -3.10
C THR A 99 -9.46 -7.35 -3.26
N GLU A 100 -10.52 -7.34 -4.07
CA GLU A 100 -11.31 -8.54 -4.42
C GLU A 100 -11.81 -9.36 -3.19
N GLY A 101 -12.18 -8.68 -2.10
CA GLY A 101 -12.63 -9.33 -0.86
C GLY A 101 -11.52 -9.85 0.05
N PHE A 102 -10.24 -9.64 -0.31
CA PHE A 102 -9.09 -9.94 0.54
C PHE A 102 -8.55 -8.68 1.17
N VAL A 103 -8.25 -8.76 2.46
CA VAL A 103 -7.57 -7.69 3.20
C VAL A 103 -6.15 -8.17 3.51
N SER A 104 -5.17 -7.47 2.96
CA SER A 104 -3.75 -7.72 3.22
C SER A 104 -3.18 -6.68 4.17
N TYR A 105 -2.48 -7.13 5.20
CA TYR A 105 -1.79 -6.26 6.15
C TYR A 105 -0.29 -6.20 5.83
N ILE A 106 0.23 -4.99 5.65
CA ILE A 106 1.61 -4.74 5.26
C ILE A 106 2.29 -3.91 6.33
N TYR A 107 3.34 -4.48 6.92
CA TYR A 107 4.25 -3.75 7.79
C TYR A 107 5.06 -2.78 6.95
N GLY A 108 4.87 -1.47 7.15
CA GLY A 108 5.52 -0.47 6.33
C GLY A 108 7.06 -0.51 6.42
N SER A 109 7.61 -1.02 7.52
CA SER A 109 9.05 -1.33 7.66
C SER A 109 9.59 -2.27 6.58
N ARG A 110 8.79 -3.22 6.09
CA ARG A 110 9.18 -4.19 5.06
C ARG A 110 9.17 -3.60 3.67
N ILE A 111 8.53 -2.45 3.48
CA ILE A 111 8.35 -1.81 2.18
C ILE A 111 9.05 -0.44 2.10
N GLN A 112 10.02 -0.16 2.97
CA GLN A 112 10.83 1.08 3.03
C GLN A 112 11.79 1.29 1.85
N PHE A 113 11.56 0.62 0.72
CA PHE A 113 12.33 0.79 -0.51
C PHE A 113 11.36 1.27 -1.59
N ARG A 114 11.89 1.92 -2.63
CA ARG A 114 11.07 2.24 -3.81
C ARG A 114 10.59 0.93 -4.46
N ALA A 115 9.44 0.95 -5.15
CA ALA A 115 8.93 -0.24 -5.83
C ALA A 115 10.00 -0.86 -6.76
N SER A 116 10.73 -0.03 -7.52
CA SER A 116 11.84 -0.44 -8.38
C SER A 116 13.02 -1.09 -7.64
N GLU A 117 13.26 -0.69 -6.38
CA GLU A 117 14.31 -1.30 -5.54
C GLU A 117 13.81 -2.60 -4.87
N ARG A 118 12.50 -2.73 -4.64
CA ARG A 118 11.89 -3.95 -4.06
C ARG A 118 11.84 -5.09 -5.05
N SER A 119 11.55 -4.82 -6.32
CA SER A 119 11.43 -5.86 -7.35
C SER A 119 12.70 -6.72 -7.46
N ALA A 120 13.87 -6.10 -7.31
CA ALA A 120 15.19 -6.74 -7.39
C ALA A 120 15.68 -7.37 -6.06
N LYS A 121 15.01 -7.12 -4.92
CA LYS A 121 15.54 -7.50 -3.60
C LYS A 121 15.08 -8.89 -3.16
N LYS A 122 16.02 -9.68 -2.63
CA LYS A 122 15.71 -10.90 -1.85
C LYS A 122 15.35 -10.50 -0.41
N PHE A 123 14.08 -10.60 -0.04
CA PHE A 123 13.64 -10.37 1.34
C PHE A 123 14.12 -11.53 2.23
N LYS A 124 14.95 -11.23 3.24
CA LYS A 124 15.32 -12.18 4.30
C LYS A 124 14.37 -12.02 5.48
N GLY A 125 13.97 -13.12 6.09
CA GLY A 125 13.23 -13.11 7.36
C GLY A 125 14.03 -12.35 8.39
N GLN A 126 13.44 -11.32 8.99
CA GLN A 126 14.04 -10.57 10.09
C GLN A 126 13.05 -10.60 11.25
N GLY A 127 13.54 -10.64 12.49
CA GLY A 127 12.80 -11.00 13.70
C GLY A 127 11.51 -10.23 13.99
N THR A 128 10.82 -10.69 15.04
CA THR A 128 9.59 -10.13 15.59
C THR A 128 9.67 -8.61 15.67
N MET A 129 8.69 -7.95 15.07
CA MET A 129 8.64 -6.49 14.99
C MET A 129 7.65 -5.99 16.03
N ASP A 130 8.16 -5.35 17.08
CA ASP A 130 7.33 -4.67 18.07
C ASP A 130 6.77 -3.38 17.45
N LEU A 131 5.46 -3.20 17.61
CA LEU A 131 4.74 -1.97 17.28
C LEU A 131 4.17 -1.36 18.55
#